data_AF-A0A2W4L638-F1
#
_entry.id   AF-A0A2W4L638-F1
#
_cell.length_a   1.000
_cell.length_b   1.000
_cell.length_c   1.000
_cell.angle_alpha   90.00
_cell.angle_beta   90.00
_cell.angle_gamma   90.00
#
_symmetry.space_group_name_H-M   'P 1'
#
loop_
_entity.id
_entity.type
_entity.pdbx_description
1 polymer ?
#
loop_
_entity_poly.entity_id
_entity_poly.type
_entity_poly.pdbx_seq_one_letter_code
_entity_poly.pdbx_strand_id
1 'polypeptide(L)'
;RPRSTAWAPRAAGAATAARWSRRFHRAVRGEVVLALVVLGAAGVIPSVAPPGAQEAANAAAPQPGAIAQAVPEATPRPTRTPVPIVPFDEEQPASDLLVGLEVQPAGIGKNTLQVSVRNAEGEPLDVQRVQLTLNMTTMDMGETTVIAEPEGPGRYVVPDQWLSMVGDWRVRVVVRRIDADDVEAIFVVPVGG
;
A
#
# COMPACT_ATOMS: atom_id res chain seq x y z
N ARG A 1 -16.62 63.99 20.45
CA ARG A 1 -15.71 63.72 19.31
C ARG A 1 -15.07 62.36 19.54
N PRO A 2 -15.40 61.31 18.75
CA PRO A 2 -14.79 59.99 18.85
C PRO A 2 -13.48 59.94 18.05
N ARG A 3 -12.56 59.04 18.41
CA ARG A 3 -11.42 58.66 17.58
C ARG A 3 -11.46 57.14 17.37
N SER A 4 -11.62 56.75 16.11
CA SER A 4 -11.47 55.41 15.58
C SER A 4 -10.01 55.16 15.13
N THR A 5 -9.75 53.90 14.76
CA THR A 5 -8.50 53.28 14.23
C THR A 5 -7.56 52.73 15.31
N ALA A 6 -7.18 51.45 15.33
CA ALA A 6 -6.69 50.67 14.19
C ALA A 6 -7.09 49.18 14.19
N TRP A 7 -7.28 48.71 12.95
CA TRP A 7 -7.36 47.32 12.49
C TRP A 7 -5.96 46.68 12.42
N ALA A 8 -5.93 45.35 12.53
CA ALA A 8 -4.80 44.42 12.74
C ALA A 8 -3.70 44.41 11.64
N PRO A 9 -2.65 43.56 11.80
CA PRO A 9 -2.77 42.24 11.16
C PRO A 9 -2.22 41.04 11.94
N ARG A 10 -2.86 39.90 11.67
CA ARG A 10 -2.37 38.53 11.73
C ARG A 10 -0.93 38.44 11.20
N ALA A 11 0.06 38.12 12.04
CA ALA A 11 1.42 37.84 11.56
C ALA A 11 2.27 36.93 12.47
N ALA A 12 1.70 36.21 13.46
CA ALA A 12 2.48 35.33 14.33
C ALA A 12 2.41 33.84 13.93
N GLY A 13 1.41 33.42 13.14
CA GLY A 13 1.18 32.02 12.76
C GLY A 13 1.99 31.48 11.58
N ALA A 14 2.75 32.32 10.87
CA ALA A 14 3.47 31.90 9.66
C ALA A 14 4.94 31.49 9.92
N ALA A 15 5.50 31.78 11.09
CA ALA A 15 6.93 31.60 11.36
C ALA A 15 7.32 30.23 11.95
N THR A 16 6.35 29.46 12.48
CA THR A 16 6.56 28.10 13.00
C THR A 16 6.37 27.02 11.92
N ALA A 17 5.47 27.24 10.96
CA ALA A 17 5.31 26.37 9.78
C ALA A 17 6.55 26.34 8.85
N ALA A 18 7.35 27.41 8.84
CA ALA A 18 8.50 27.56 7.94
C ALA A 18 9.81 26.92 8.43
N ARG A 19 9.86 26.32 9.62
CA ARG A 19 11.08 25.65 10.11
C ARG A 19 11.15 24.15 9.75
N TRP A 20 10.02 23.51 9.48
CA TRP A 20 9.97 22.08 9.15
C TRP A 20 10.24 21.76 7.67
N SER A 21 9.96 22.68 6.74
CA SER A 21 10.24 22.48 5.31
C SER A 21 11.73 22.52 4.94
N ARG A 22 12.59 23.12 5.78
CA ARG A 22 14.03 23.24 5.48
C ARG A 22 14.86 21.99 5.77
N ARG A 23 14.37 21.06 6.60
CA ARG A 23 15.04 19.76 6.80
C ARG A 23 14.67 18.75 5.73
N PHE A 24 13.51 18.90 5.08
CA PHE A 24 13.10 18.04 3.96
C PHE A 24 13.93 18.25 2.69
N HIS A 25 14.25 19.49 2.30
CA HIS A 25 15.02 19.73 1.06
C HIS A 25 16.51 19.37 1.14
N ARG A 26 17.07 19.17 2.34
CA ARG A 26 18.50 18.85 2.50
C ARG A 26 18.79 17.35 2.30
N ALA A 27 17.77 16.48 2.37
CA ALA A 27 17.89 15.07 2.02
C ALA A 27 17.83 14.82 0.50
N VAL A 28 17.12 15.66 -0.26
CA VAL A 28 16.86 15.44 -1.70
C VAL A 28 18.09 15.73 -2.60
N ARG A 29 19.06 16.55 -2.15
CA ARG A 29 20.26 16.85 -2.96
C ARG A 29 21.30 15.73 -3.02
N GLY A 30 21.28 14.79 -2.07
CA GLY A 30 22.18 13.62 -2.10
C GLY A 30 21.72 12.54 -3.10
N GLU A 31 20.42 12.45 -3.35
CA GLU A 31 19.79 11.37 -4.12
C GLU A 31 20.00 11.51 -5.64
N VAL A 32 20.08 12.74 -6.17
CA VAL A 32 20.26 12.98 -7.61
C VAL A 32 21.65 12.53 -8.12
N VAL A 33 22.69 12.61 -7.28
CA VAL A 33 24.04 12.17 -7.65
C VAL A 33 24.13 10.64 -7.68
N LEU A 34 23.49 9.96 -6.73
CA LEU A 34 23.44 8.50 -6.68
C LEU A 34 22.66 7.92 -7.88
N ALA A 35 21.53 8.54 -8.24
CA ALA A 35 20.72 8.12 -9.38
C ALA A 35 21.48 8.21 -10.72
N LEU A 36 22.30 9.26 -10.92
CA LEU A 36 23.12 9.40 -12.14
C LEU A 36 24.27 8.38 -12.22
N VAL A 37 24.85 7.99 -11.08
CA VAL A 37 25.91 6.97 -11.03
C VAL A 37 25.36 5.57 -11.33
N VAL A 38 24.16 5.25 -10.83
CA VAL A 38 23.51 3.95 -11.12
C VAL A 38 23.03 3.87 -12.57
N LEU A 39 22.54 4.97 -13.16
CA LEU A 39 22.08 4.98 -14.56
C LEU A 39 23.25 4.85 -15.58
N GLY A 40 24.48 5.14 -15.17
CA GLY A 40 25.67 4.96 -16.02
C GLY A 40 26.15 3.51 -16.18
N ALA A 41 25.73 2.58 -15.30
CA ALA A 41 26.30 1.23 -15.23
C ALA A 41 25.57 0.17 -16.10
N ALA A 42 24.45 0.50 -16.76
CA ALA A 42 23.64 -0.46 -17.52
C ALA A 42 23.92 -0.48 -19.05
N GLY A 43 24.93 0.26 -19.51
CA GLY A 43 25.34 0.25 -20.91
C GLY A 43 26.25 -0.94 -21.22
N VAL A 44 25.84 -1.76 -22.20
CA VAL A 44 26.58 -2.83 -22.91
C VAL A 44 26.23 -4.26 -22.47
N ILE A 45 25.26 -4.86 -23.17
CA ILE A 45 25.32 -6.29 -23.51
C ILE A 45 25.14 -6.39 -25.04
N PRO A 46 26.09 -6.99 -25.77
CA PRO A 46 26.04 -7.10 -27.21
C PRO A 46 24.99 -8.12 -27.66
N SER A 47 24.23 -7.74 -28.70
CA SER A 47 23.33 -8.60 -29.46
C SER A 47 24.12 -9.66 -30.21
N VAL A 48 23.81 -10.92 -29.99
CA VAL A 48 24.24 -12.02 -30.86
C VAL A 48 23.01 -12.64 -31.51
N ALA A 49 22.86 -12.38 -32.81
CA ALA A 49 21.87 -13.03 -33.65
C ALA A 49 22.30 -14.48 -33.95
N PRO A 50 21.42 -15.49 -33.87
CA PRO A 50 21.70 -16.78 -34.47
C PRO A 50 21.42 -16.72 -35.99
N PRO A 51 22.37 -17.09 -36.86
CA PRO A 51 22.12 -17.30 -38.28
C PRO A 51 21.40 -18.64 -38.44
N GLY A 52 20.16 -18.61 -38.92
CA GLY A 52 19.37 -19.82 -39.17
C GLY A 52 18.21 -19.60 -40.14
N ALA A 53 18.22 -18.51 -40.90
CA ALA A 53 17.46 -18.43 -42.13
C ALA A 53 18.26 -19.15 -43.21
N GLN A 54 17.61 -20.05 -43.95
CA GLN A 54 18.14 -20.85 -45.06
C GLN A 54 18.76 -22.20 -44.68
N GLU A 55 17.93 -23.21 -44.38
CA GLU A 55 18.14 -24.55 -44.94
C GLU A 55 16.78 -25.28 -44.98
N ALA A 56 16.43 -25.81 -46.14
CA ALA A 56 15.29 -26.69 -46.40
C ALA A 56 13.87 -26.05 -46.51
N ALA A 57 13.78 -24.93 -47.23
CA ALA A 57 12.73 -24.84 -48.24
C ALA A 57 13.03 -25.89 -49.34
N ASN A 58 12.25 -26.97 -49.35
CA ASN A 58 11.99 -27.96 -50.44
C ASN A 58 12.12 -29.42 -49.98
N ALA A 59 11.06 -29.93 -49.39
CA ALA A 59 10.66 -31.32 -49.63
C ALA A 59 9.13 -31.44 -49.54
N ALA A 60 8.51 -31.33 -50.73
CA ALA A 60 7.27 -31.99 -51.15
C ALA A 60 5.94 -31.67 -50.44
N ALA A 61 5.02 -31.13 -51.25
CA ALA A 61 3.60 -30.95 -51.01
C ALA A 61 2.80 -32.29 -51.09
N PRO A 62 1.45 -32.28 -51.19
CA PRO A 62 0.48 -32.55 -50.13
C PRO A 62 -0.21 -33.93 -50.26
N GLN A 63 -0.73 -34.47 -49.14
CA GLN A 63 -1.67 -35.61 -49.15
C GLN A 63 -2.99 -35.23 -48.48
N PRO A 64 -4.14 -35.29 -49.18
CA PRO A 64 -5.45 -35.19 -48.57
C PRO A 64 -5.94 -36.57 -48.11
N GLY A 65 -6.40 -36.66 -46.87
CA GLY A 65 -7.24 -37.77 -46.39
C GLY A 65 -6.70 -38.47 -45.15
N ALA A 66 -7.25 -38.09 -43.99
CA ALA A 66 -7.66 -39.00 -42.91
C ALA A 66 -8.13 -38.15 -41.72
N ILE A 67 -9.44 -37.95 -41.64
CA ILE A 67 -10.12 -37.51 -40.42
C ILE A 67 -10.01 -38.64 -39.37
N ALA A 68 -9.03 -38.52 -38.48
CA ALA A 68 -8.98 -39.26 -37.22
C ALA A 68 -8.15 -38.44 -36.22
N GLN A 69 -8.72 -37.35 -35.70
CA GLN A 69 -8.13 -36.65 -34.55
C GLN A 69 -8.51 -37.42 -33.29
N ALA A 70 -7.57 -38.24 -32.82
CA ALA A 70 -7.54 -38.71 -31.45
C ALA A 70 -7.61 -37.47 -30.52
N VAL A 71 -8.53 -37.50 -29.56
CA VAL A 71 -8.59 -36.53 -28.46
C VAL A 71 -7.30 -36.73 -27.66
N PRO A 72 -6.35 -35.78 -27.62
CA PRO A 72 -5.23 -35.92 -26.69
C PRO A 72 -5.80 -35.79 -25.28
N GLU A 73 -5.51 -36.79 -24.46
CA GLU A 73 -5.71 -36.77 -23.02
C GLU A 73 -5.13 -35.46 -22.48
N ALA A 74 -6.02 -34.60 -21.97
CA ALA A 74 -5.64 -33.28 -21.50
C ALA A 74 -4.71 -33.46 -20.29
N THR A 75 -3.44 -33.10 -20.45
CA THR A 75 -2.50 -32.91 -19.35
C THR A 75 -3.19 -32.06 -18.27
N PRO A 76 -3.20 -32.46 -16.97
CA PRO A 76 -3.82 -31.66 -15.94
C PRO A 76 -3.21 -30.26 -15.96
N ARG A 77 -4.06 -29.25 -16.21
CA ARG A 77 -3.66 -27.83 -16.15
C ARG A 77 -3.09 -27.58 -14.75
N PRO A 78 -1.93 -26.91 -14.61
CA PRO A 78 -1.45 -26.50 -13.29
C PRO A 78 -2.56 -25.69 -12.63
N THR A 79 -3.13 -26.23 -11.55
CA THR A 79 -4.13 -25.53 -10.76
C THR A 79 -3.35 -24.52 -9.92
N ARG A 80 -3.63 -23.22 -10.10
CA ARG A 80 -3.08 -22.19 -9.22
C ARG A 80 -3.57 -22.51 -7.81
N THR A 81 -2.66 -22.86 -6.90
CA THR A 81 -3.03 -23.05 -5.49
C THR A 81 -3.61 -21.74 -4.96
N PRO A 82 -4.86 -21.70 -4.49
CA PRO A 82 -5.46 -20.50 -3.91
C PRO A 82 -4.68 -20.06 -2.67
N VAL A 83 -4.55 -18.75 -2.45
CA VAL A 83 -4.00 -18.23 -1.19
C VAL A 83 -5.14 -18.24 -0.17
N PRO A 84 -5.00 -18.88 1.00
CA PRO A 84 -6.07 -18.95 1.99
C PRO A 84 -6.46 -17.56 2.49
N ILE A 85 -7.75 -17.34 2.69
CA ILE A 85 -8.29 -16.14 3.33
C ILE A 85 -8.33 -16.42 4.83
N VAL A 86 -7.56 -15.66 5.61
CA VAL A 86 -7.44 -15.80 7.07
C VAL A 86 -7.64 -14.41 7.67
N PRO A 87 -8.61 -14.23 8.59
CA PRO A 87 -8.77 -12.96 9.29
C PRO A 87 -7.47 -12.49 9.93
N PHE A 88 -7.20 -11.20 9.84
CA PHE A 88 -6.03 -10.58 10.44
C PHE A 88 -6.42 -9.90 11.74
N ASP A 89 -5.63 -10.11 12.79
CA ASP A 89 -5.75 -9.45 14.09
C ASP A 89 -4.33 -9.29 14.65
N GLU A 90 -3.89 -8.05 14.83
CA GLU A 90 -2.59 -7.73 15.43
C GLU A 90 -2.68 -6.42 16.22
N GLU A 91 -1.92 -6.35 17.31
CA GLU A 91 -1.71 -5.11 18.07
C GLU A 91 -0.26 -4.63 17.91
N GLN A 92 -0.07 -3.31 17.79
CA GLN A 92 1.23 -2.67 17.69
C GLN A 92 1.34 -1.54 18.71
N PRO A 93 2.45 -1.45 19.46
CA PRO A 93 2.72 -0.31 20.33
C PRO A 93 3.03 0.94 19.49
N ALA A 94 2.38 2.05 19.81
CA ALA A 94 2.58 3.35 19.17
C ALA A 94 2.75 4.44 20.24
N SER A 95 4.00 4.74 20.59
CA SER A 95 4.35 5.63 21.70
C SER A 95 3.78 5.12 23.03
N ASP A 96 2.82 5.82 23.60
CA ASP A 96 2.13 5.57 24.86
C ASP A 96 0.80 4.83 24.68
N LEU A 97 0.47 4.45 23.45
CA LEU A 97 -0.75 3.74 23.09
C LEU A 97 -0.46 2.33 22.55
N LEU A 98 -1.46 1.47 22.65
CA LEU A 98 -1.53 0.20 21.95
C LEU A 98 -2.63 0.32 20.88
N VAL A 99 -2.25 0.13 19.62
CA VAL A 99 -3.16 0.21 18.47
C VAL A 99 -3.38 -1.20 17.96
N GLY A 100 -4.63 -1.66 17.95
CA GLY A 100 -5.02 -2.92 17.31
C GLY A 100 -5.59 -2.67 15.92
N LEU A 101 -5.29 -3.58 14.99
CA LEU A 101 -5.93 -3.63 13.68
C LEU A 101 -6.48 -5.03 13.46
N GLU A 102 -7.77 -5.09 13.19
CA GLU A 102 -8.46 -6.29 12.76
C GLU A 102 -8.98 -6.10 11.33
N VAL A 103 -8.75 -7.08 10.46
CA VAL A 103 -9.23 -7.07 9.08
C VAL A 103 -9.99 -8.36 8.79
N GLN A 104 -11.27 -8.21 8.44
CA GLN A 104 -12.13 -9.34 8.11
C GLN A 104 -12.74 -9.17 6.70
N PRO A 105 -12.68 -10.19 5.83
CA PRO A 105 -12.03 -11.48 6.03
C PRO A 105 -10.51 -11.48 5.74
N ALA A 106 -9.92 -10.33 5.40
CA ALA A 106 -8.57 -10.20 4.83
C ALA A 106 -8.41 -10.97 3.50
N GLY A 107 -9.37 -10.74 2.61
CA GLY A 107 -9.42 -11.32 1.26
C GLY A 107 -9.57 -10.25 0.18
N ILE A 108 -9.42 -10.65 -1.07
CA ILE A 108 -9.75 -9.75 -2.19
C ILE A 108 -11.23 -9.33 -2.15
N GLY A 109 -11.51 -8.09 -2.55
CA GLY A 109 -12.85 -7.51 -2.50
C GLY A 109 -13.10 -6.75 -1.21
N LYS A 110 -14.32 -6.84 -0.68
CA LYS A 110 -14.78 -6.06 0.48
C LYS A 110 -14.24 -6.63 1.79
N ASN A 111 -13.65 -5.75 2.60
CA ASN A 111 -13.14 -6.04 3.93
C ASN A 111 -13.64 -4.97 4.91
N THR A 112 -13.86 -5.37 6.15
CA THR A 112 -14.08 -4.46 7.26
C THR A 112 -12.77 -4.33 8.02
N LEU A 113 -12.31 -3.09 8.21
CA LEU A 113 -11.13 -2.79 9.03
C LEU A 113 -11.62 -2.21 10.34
N GLN A 114 -11.27 -2.83 11.45
CA GLN A 114 -11.55 -2.31 12.79
C GLN A 114 -10.23 -1.92 13.44
N VAL A 115 -10.20 -0.73 14.03
CA VAL A 115 -9.05 -0.22 14.77
C VAL A 115 -9.45 -0.06 16.23
N SER A 116 -8.65 -0.63 17.12
CA SER A 116 -8.75 -0.39 18.56
C SER A 116 -7.62 0.52 19.02
N VAL A 117 -7.91 1.43 19.93
CA VAL A 117 -6.92 2.35 20.53
C VAL A 117 -7.04 2.25 22.03
N ARG A 118 -5.95 1.87 22.69
CA ARG A 118 -5.88 1.65 24.13
C ARG A 118 -4.67 2.38 24.72
N ASN A 119 -4.77 2.80 25.98
CA ASN A 119 -3.62 3.32 26.72
C ASN A 119 -2.69 2.19 27.20
N ALA A 120 -1.58 2.55 27.86
CA ALA A 120 -0.63 1.60 28.42
C ALA A 120 -1.23 0.68 29.51
N GLU A 121 -2.31 1.13 30.16
CA GLU A 121 -3.08 0.38 31.14
C GLU A 121 -4.09 -0.61 30.51
N GLY A 122 -4.25 -0.57 29.17
CA GLY A 122 -5.18 -1.42 28.42
C GLY A 122 -6.63 -0.92 28.41
N GLU A 123 -6.89 0.30 28.87
CA GLU A 123 -8.20 0.94 28.81
C GLU A 123 -8.44 1.56 27.43
N PRO A 124 -9.67 1.51 26.89
CA PRO A 124 -9.99 2.14 25.62
C PRO A 124 -9.81 3.66 25.72
N LEU A 125 -9.19 4.26 24.70
CA LEU A 125 -8.94 5.69 24.63
C LEU A 125 -9.62 6.29 23.39
N ASP A 126 -10.52 7.23 23.61
CA ASP A 126 -11.13 7.99 22.54
C ASP A 126 -10.18 9.07 22.01
N VAL A 127 -10.04 9.09 20.69
CA VAL A 127 -9.19 10.00 19.95
C VAL A 127 -10.01 10.87 18.99
N GLN A 128 -9.41 11.94 18.48
CA GLN A 128 -10.09 12.89 17.59
C GLN A 128 -10.38 12.27 16.22
N ARG A 129 -9.45 11.48 15.69
CA ARG A 129 -9.57 10.86 14.37
C ARG A 129 -8.61 9.69 14.24
N VAL A 130 -9.06 8.64 13.56
CA VAL A 130 -8.20 7.57 13.06
C VAL A 130 -8.22 7.60 11.54
N GLN A 131 -7.05 7.70 10.92
CA GLN A 131 -6.87 7.67 9.47
C GLN A 131 -6.04 6.44 9.10
N LEU A 132 -6.50 5.70 8.09
CA LEU A 132 -5.80 4.55 7.56
C LEU A 132 -5.32 4.87 6.15
N THR A 133 -4.06 4.55 5.86
CA THR A 133 -3.47 4.65 4.54
C THR A 133 -2.99 3.25 4.14
N LEU A 134 -3.57 2.72 3.08
CA LEU A 134 -3.34 1.37 2.59
C LEU A 134 -2.55 1.43 1.29
N ASN A 135 -1.49 0.64 1.20
CA ASN A 135 -0.73 0.44 -0.03
C ASN A 135 -0.22 -1.00 -0.09
N MET A 136 -0.17 -1.58 -1.28
CA MET A 136 0.43 -2.91 -1.43
C MET A 136 1.96 -2.81 -1.37
N THR A 137 2.62 -3.82 -0.79
CA THR A 137 4.09 -3.80 -0.61
C THR A 137 4.85 -4.39 -1.79
N THR A 138 4.22 -5.30 -2.54
CA THR A 138 4.90 -6.08 -3.59
C THR A 138 4.81 -5.44 -4.97
N MET A 139 3.67 -4.81 -5.28
CA MET A 139 3.41 -4.13 -6.55
C MET A 139 2.69 -2.82 -6.28
N ASP A 140 2.93 -1.80 -7.12
CA ASP A 140 2.24 -0.51 -6.99
C ASP A 140 0.79 -0.63 -7.46
N MET A 141 -0.13 -0.59 -6.50
CA MET A 141 -1.58 -0.58 -6.72
C MET A 141 -2.21 0.78 -6.40
N GLY A 142 -1.38 1.80 -6.19
CA GLY A 142 -1.78 3.07 -5.62
C GLY A 142 -1.93 3.02 -4.09
N GLU A 143 -2.20 4.21 -3.55
CA GLU A 143 -2.43 4.43 -2.13
C GLU A 143 -3.89 4.83 -1.91
N THR A 144 -4.53 4.17 -0.96
CA THR A 144 -5.91 4.47 -0.55
C THR A 144 -5.89 5.04 0.86
N THR A 145 -6.36 6.26 1.05
CA THR A 145 -6.50 6.89 2.36
C THR A 145 -7.96 7.01 2.75
N VAL A 146 -8.31 6.51 3.94
CA VAL A 146 -9.66 6.50 4.49
C VAL A 146 -9.66 6.94 5.95
N ILE A 147 -10.77 7.53 6.39
CA ILE A 147 -10.98 7.93 7.79
C ILE A 147 -11.93 6.90 8.40
N ALA A 148 -11.55 6.35 9.56
CA ALA A 148 -12.40 5.43 10.28
C ALA A 148 -13.47 6.17 11.07
N GLU A 149 -14.66 5.58 11.10
CA GLU A 149 -15.82 6.08 11.83
C GLU A 149 -15.78 5.55 13.27
N PRO A 150 -16.15 6.34 14.28
CA PRO A 150 -16.22 5.85 15.65
C PRO A 150 -17.39 4.85 15.80
N GLU A 151 -17.09 3.67 16.35
CA GLU A 151 -18.09 2.63 16.62
C GLU A 151 -18.40 2.50 18.12
N GLY A 152 -17.43 2.81 18.98
CA GLY A 152 -17.56 2.80 20.42
C GLY A 152 -16.28 3.30 21.10
N PRO A 153 -16.20 3.21 22.44
CA PRO A 153 -15.05 3.69 23.19
C PRO A 153 -13.75 3.04 22.68
N GLY A 154 -12.83 3.86 22.19
CA GLY A 154 -11.55 3.45 21.62
C GLY A 154 -11.66 2.50 20.42
N ARG A 155 -12.82 2.41 19.76
CA ARG A 155 -13.05 1.54 18.59
C ARG A 155 -13.53 2.33 17.38
N TYR A 156 -12.92 2.05 16.25
CA TYR A 156 -13.15 2.72 14.98
C TYR A 156 -13.27 1.71 13.86
N VAL A 157 -14.14 1.97 12.89
CA VAL A 157 -14.43 1.04 11.80
C VAL A 157 -14.34 1.71 10.44
N VAL A 158 -13.82 0.97 9.47
CA VAL A 158 -13.93 1.30 8.05
C VAL A 158 -14.66 0.15 7.36
N PRO A 159 -15.96 0.31 7.05
CA PRO A 159 -16.71 -0.73 6.36
C PRO A 159 -16.33 -0.79 4.86
N ASP A 160 -16.59 -1.94 4.24
CA ASP A 160 -16.57 -2.15 2.78
C ASP A 160 -15.27 -1.71 2.06
N GLN A 161 -14.13 -1.78 2.74
CA GLN A 161 -12.84 -1.45 2.14
C GLN A 161 -12.45 -2.46 1.08
N TRP A 162 -12.17 -1.94 -0.12
CA TRP A 162 -11.87 -2.77 -1.28
C TRP A 162 -10.37 -3.05 -1.39
N LEU A 163 -9.98 -4.31 -1.27
CA LEU A 163 -8.61 -4.79 -1.52
C LEU A 163 -8.57 -5.47 -2.89
N SER A 164 -7.76 -4.93 -3.80
CA SER A 164 -7.84 -5.26 -5.22
C SER A 164 -7.03 -6.50 -5.62
N MET A 165 -6.13 -6.98 -4.77
CA MET A 165 -5.19 -8.03 -5.12
C MET A 165 -4.70 -8.82 -3.91
N VAL A 166 -4.38 -10.09 -4.14
CA VAL A 166 -3.74 -10.98 -3.17
C VAL A 166 -2.30 -10.55 -2.88
N GLY A 167 -1.84 -10.76 -1.65
CA GLY A 167 -0.48 -10.44 -1.19
C GLY A 167 -0.49 -9.51 0.02
N ASP A 168 0.67 -8.93 0.31
CA ASP A 168 0.87 -8.15 1.52
C ASP A 168 0.47 -6.67 1.31
N TRP A 169 -0.43 -6.20 2.17
CA TRP A 169 -0.88 -4.82 2.22
C TRP A 169 -0.33 -4.15 3.46
N ARG A 170 0.41 -3.06 3.26
CA ARG A 170 0.80 -2.18 4.35
C ARG A 170 -0.38 -1.30 4.71
N VAL A 171 -0.77 -1.33 5.98
CA VAL A 171 -1.79 -0.45 6.54
C VAL A 171 -1.10 0.46 7.56
N ARG A 172 -0.98 1.74 7.22
CA ARG A 172 -0.52 2.78 8.14
C ARG A 172 -1.72 3.36 8.85
N VAL A 173 -1.77 3.23 10.17
CA VAL A 173 -2.81 3.80 11.03
C VAL A 173 -2.24 5.03 11.72
N VAL A 174 -2.82 6.19 11.45
CA VAL A 174 -2.48 7.46 12.10
C VAL A 174 -3.61 7.85 13.04
N VAL A 175 -3.27 8.00 14.32
CA VAL A 175 -4.19 8.30 15.40
C VAL A 175 -3.96 9.74 15.84
N ARG A 176 -4.93 10.61 15.57
CA ARG A 176 -4.89 12.03 15.96
C ARG A 176 -5.52 12.23 17.32
N ARG A 177 -4.75 12.80 18.24
CA ARG A 177 -5.17 13.10 19.61
C ARG A 177 -5.60 14.56 19.75
N ILE A 178 -6.40 14.87 20.77
CA ILE A 178 -6.92 16.23 20.99
C ILE A 178 -5.82 17.15 21.55
N ASP A 179 -5.08 16.66 22.54
CA ASP A 179 -4.09 17.46 23.30
C ASP A 179 -2.67 16.86 23.28
N ALA A 180 -2.36 16.04 22.27
CA ALA A 180 -1.06 15.39 22.11
C ALA A 180 -0.72 15.17 20.63
N ASP A 181 0.55 14.87 20.33
CA ASP A 181 1.01 14.61 18.97
C ASP A 181 0.31 13.40 18.34
N ASP A 182 0.18 13.39 17.01
CA ASP A 182 -0.33 12.22 16.28
C ASP A 182 0.62 11.02 16.51
N VAL A 183 0.05 9.83 16.69
CA VAL A 183 0.84 8.58 16.76
C VAL A 183 0.57 7.72 15.53
N GLU A 184 1.55 6.89 15.17
CA GLU A 184 1.50 6.04 13.98
C GLU A 184 1.80 4.59 14.35
N ALA A 185 1.01 3.68 13.80
CA ALA A 185 1.24 2.24 13.80
C ALA A 185 1.23 1.71 12.37
N ILE A 186 2.07 0.73 12.07
CA ILE A 186 2.17 0.12 10.74
C ILE A 186 1.92 -1.37 10.87
N PHE A 187 1.00 -1.88 10.05
CA PHE A 187 0.67 -3.30 9.97
C PHE A 187 0.95 -3.82 8.55
N VAL A 188 1.29 -5.11 8.45
CA VAL A 188 1.40 -5.82 7.17
C VAL A 188 0.35 -6.92 7.17
N VAL A 189 -0.71 -6.69 6.40
CA VAL A 189 -1.89 -7.57 6.34
C VAL A 189 -1.75 -8.51 5.14
N PRO A 190 -1.65 -9.83 5.34
CA PRO A 190 -1.66 -10.79 4.24
C PRO A 190 -3.09 -10.93 3.70
N VAL A 191 -3.28 -10.70 2.41
CA VAL A 191 -4.58 -10.78 1.74
C VAL A 191 -4.67 -12.03 0.86
N GLY A 192 -5.65 -12.89 1.15
CA GLY A 192 -5.92 -14.14 0.41
C GLY A 192 -6.90 -14.01 -0.76
N GLY A 193 -7.00 -15.05 -1.60
CA GLY A 193 -7.90 -15.11 -2.76
C GLY A 193 -7.48 -16.05 -3.90
#